data_AF-A0A4Z2B721-F1
#
_entry.id   AF-A0A4Z2B721-F1
#
_cell.length_a   1.000
_cell.length_b   1.000
_cell.length_c   1.000
_cell.angle_alpha   90.00
_cell.angle_beta   90.00
_cell.angle_gamma   90.00
#
_symmetry.space_group_name_H-M   'P 1'
#
loop_
_entity.id
_entity.type
_entity.pdbx_description
1 polymer ?
#
loop_
_entity_poly.entity_id
_entity_poly.type
_entity_poly.pdbx_seq_one_letter_code
_entity_poly.pdbx_strand_id
1 'polypeptide(L)'
;MGRSGPQITAKRQLLDCVTLTMVLLSLLFRPAHCQQCRIQRCNAEYVSSTSPSSGLQEDVTQDVDYCIALRAYALCTRRQARSCRGDLVYHSAVFRIKELFSQHNCSSDGPTSSAKVPSTSRPAVPELCNYESRVLVMGSASQQKKYAHCGLFGDPHLRTFRDEFQTCKVEGAWPLIDNRYLSVQVTNVPVVLGSSCHGNQQDHCDLQVISGLHRSEGVPGDH
;
A
#
# COMPACT_ATOMS: atom_id res chain seq x y z
N MET A 1 13.24 53.09 -49.58
CA MET A 1 13.18 53.18 -48.10
C MET A 1 11.77 52.85 -47.62
N GLY A 2 11.62 51.92 -46.68
CA GLY A 2 10.56 51.95 -45.67
C GLY A 2 9.12 51.54 -46.04
N ARG A 3 8.88 50.28 -46.45
CA ARG A 3 7.56 49.63 -46.36
C ARG A 3 7.52 48.75 -45.11
N SER A 4 7.52 49.36 -43.92
CA SER A 4 7.61 48.61 -42.65
C SER A 4 6.61 49.06 -41.59
N GLY A 5 5.68 49.98 -41.87
CA GLY A 5 4.74 50.48 -40.87
C GLY A 5 3.57 49.52 -40.56
N PRO A 6 2.70 49.21 -41.52
CA PRO A 6 1.42 48.53 -41.23
C PRO A 6 1.55 47.00 -41.04
N GLN A 7 2.57 46.37 -41.64
CA GLN A 7 2.83 44.93 -41.48
C GLN A 7 3.35 44.58 -40.09
N ILE A 8 4.05 45.49 -39.42
CA ILE A 8 4.57 45.28 -38.06
C ILE A 8 3.42 45.38 -37.05
N THR A 9 2.49 46.31 -37.25
CA THR A 9 1.31 46.48 -36.39
C THR A 9 0.36 45.28 -36.49
N ALA A 10 0.09 44.77 -37.69
CA ALA A 10 -0.79 43.62 -37.88
C ALA A 10 -0.22 42.34 -37.25
N LYS A 11 1.10 42.10 -37.37
CA LYS A 11 1.77 40.96 -36.73
C LYS A 11 1.76 41.05 -35.21
N ARG A 12 1.90 42.27 -34.66
CA ARG A 12 1.86 42.53 -33.22
C ARG A 12 0.46 42.29 -32.64
N GLN A 13 -0.58 42.75 -33.33
CA GLN A 13 -1.98 42.48 -32.98
C GLN A 13 -2.32 40.97 -33.01
N LEU A 14 -1.75 40.23 -33.96
CA LEU A 14 -1.92 38.78 -34.04
C LEU A 14 -1.21 38.06 -32.88
N LEU A 15 -0.02 38.53 -32.49
CA LEU A 15 0.73 38.01 -31.35
C LEU A 15 0.03 38.32 -30.01
N ASP A 16 -0.53 39.51 -29.88
CA ASP A 16 -1.33 39.93 -28.72
C ASP A 16 -2.63 39.10 -28.62
N CYS A 17 -3.27 38.79 -29.75
CA CYS A 17 -4.46 37.93 -29.78
C CYS A 17 -4.13 36.47 -29.43
N VAL A 18 -3.01 35.94 -29.95
CA VAL A 18 -2.53 34.58 -29.62
C VAL A 18 -2.12 34.49 -28.14
N THR A 19 -1.45 35.50 -27.59
CA THR A 19 -1.07 35.50 -26.17
C THR A 19 -2.31 35.61 -25.27
N LEU A 20 -3.28 36.46 -25.62
CA LEU A 20 -4.52 36.62 -24.86
C LEU A 20 -5.39 35.36 -24.90
N THR A 21 -5.46 34.68 -26.04
CA THR A 21 -6.15 33.37 -26.15
C THR A 21 -5.44 32.27 -25.35
N MET A 22 -4.11 32.21 -25.35
CA MET A 22 -3.35 31.26 -24.53
C MET A 22 -3.49 31.52 -23.02
N VAL A 23 -3.51 32.79 -22.60
CA VAL A 23 -3.76 33.20 -21.20
C VAL A 23 -5.19 32.86 -20.80
N LEU A 24 -6.17 33.13 -21.66
CA LEU A 24 -7.57 32.75 -21.41
C LEU A 24 -7.73 31.23 -21.30
N LEU A 25 -7.09 30.45 -22.18
CA LEU A 25 -7.05 28.98 -22.08
C LEU A 25 -6.45 28.55 -20.73
N SER A 26 -5.33 29.14 -20.33
CA SER A 26 -4.64 28.81 -19.07
C SER A 26 -5.47 29.15 -17.83
N LEU A 27 -6.32 30.19 -17.90
CA LEU A 27 -7.25 30.56 -16.82
C LEU A 27 -8.50 29.66 -16.79
N LEU A 28 -8.94 29.15 -17.95
CA LEU A 28 -10.02 28.18 -18.08
C LEU A 28 -9.57 26.77 -17.64
N PHE A 29 -8.33 26.40 -17.96
CA PHE A 29 -7.64 25.24 -17.41
C PHE A 29 -7.11 25.60 -16.02
N ARG A 30 -8.02 25.72 -15.03
CA ARG A 30 -7.60 25.70 -13.62
C ARG A 30 -6.62 24.53 -13.47
N PRO A 31 -5.44 24.72 -12.85
CA PRO A 31 -4.59 23.59 -12.50
C PRO A 31 -5.49 22.71 -11.67
N ALA A 32 -5.93 21.59 -12.26
CA ALA A 32 -6.59 20.55 -11.52
C ALA A 32 -5.51 20.15 -10.52
N HIS A 33 -5.55 20.76 -9.33
CA HIS A 33 -4.86 20.24 -8.17
C HIS A 33 -5.27 18.79 -8.19
N CYS A 34 -4.33 17.92 -8.59
CA CYS A 34 -4.58 16.50 -8.73
C CYS A 34 -5.01 16.07 -7.35
N GLN A 35 -6.32 16.03 -7.13
CA GLN A 35 -6.91 15.29 -6.03
C GLN A 35 -6.40 13.89 -6.31
N GLN A 36 -5.37 13.47 -5.58
CA GLN A 36 -4.66 12.24 -5.91
C GLN A 36 -5.70 11.11 -5.99
N CYS A 37 -5.69 10.34 -7.07
CA CYS A 37 -6.51 9.15 -7.16
C CYS A 37 -6.13 8.21 -6.01
N ARG A 38 -7.06 7.98 -5.06
CA ARG A 38 -6.84 7.13 -3.88
C ARG A 38 -7.55 5.77 -4.00
N ILE A 39 -7.62 5.21 -5.21
CA ILE A 39 -8.23 3.90 -5.45
C ILE A 39 -7.56 2.79 -4.62
N GLN A 40 -6.24 2.83 -4.47
CA GLN A 40 -5.50 1.84 -3.68
C GLN A 40 -5.94 1.81 -2.21
N ARG A 41 -6.34 2.96 -1.65
CA ARG A 41 -6.90 3.01 -0.31
C ARG A 41 -8.24 2.29 -0.23
N CYS A 42 -9.14 2.53 -1.20
CA CYS A 42 -10.42 1.81 -1.26
C CYS A 42 -10.20 0.30 -1.40
N ASN A 43 -9.22 -0.14 -2.20
CA ASN A 43 -8.89 -1.55 -2.38
C ASN A 43 -8.38 -2.18 -1.07
N ALA A 44 -7.44 -1.51 -0.40
CA ALA A 44 -6.85 -2.01 0.84
C ALA A 44 -7.91 -2.14 1.95
N GLU A 45 -8.79 -1.14 2.09
CA GLU A 45 -9.88 -1.17 3.07
C GLU A 45 -10.84 -2.33 2.82
N TYR A 46 -11.27 -2.53 1.56
CA TYR A 46 -12.12 -3.66 1.19
C TYR A 46 -11.47 -5.02 1.51
N VAL A 47 -10.22 -5.24 1.08
CA VAL A 47 -9.51 -6.51 1.32
C VAL A 47 -9.36 -6.77 2.82
N SER A 48 -9.11 -5.74 3.62
CA SER A 48 -9.01 -5.88 5.08
C SER A 48 -10.36 -6.20 5.76
N SER A 49 -11.48 -5.77 5.19
CA SER A 49 -12.82 -6.06 5.72
C SER A 49 -13.36 -7.42 5.29
N THR A 50 -12.83 -7.99 4.20
CA THR A 50 -13.28 -9.30 3.69
C THR A 50 -12.28 -10.43 3.92
N SER A 51 -11.13 -10.15 4.55
CA SER A 51 -10.16 -11.19 4.89
C SER A 51 -10.76 -12.12 5.95
N PRO A 52 -10.75 -13.46 5.75
CA PRO A 52 -11.33 -14.39 6.71
C PRO A 52 -10.57 -14.29 8.04
N SER A 53 -11.28 -13.99 9.13
CA SER A 53 -10.72 -14.24 10.47
C SER A 53 -10.66 -15.75 10.67
N SER A 54 -9.49 -16.28 10.96
CA SER A 54 -9.31 -17.67 11.39
C SER A 54 -10.03 -17.87 12.73
N GLY A 55 -11.33 -18.14 12.71
CA GLY A 55 -12.15 -18.37 13.89
C GLY A 55 -13.53 -18.88 13.48
N LEU A 56 -13.89 -20.06 13.96
CA LEU A 56 -15.19 -20.70 13.75
C LEU A 56 -16.36 -19.74 14.08
N GLN A 57 -17.17 -19.32 13.10
CA GLN A 57 -18.63 -19.42 13.12
C GLN A 57 -19.33 -18.80 11.90
N GLU A 58 -20.36 -19.53 11.44
CA GLU A 58 -21.55 -19.13 10.67
C GLU A 58 -21.39 -18.51 9.26
N ASP A 59 -21.58 -19.38 8.26
CA ASP A 59 -21.70 -19.09 6.82
C ASP A 59 -22.71 -17.97 6.47
N VAL A 60 -23.73 -17.74 7.32
CA VAL A 60 -24.79 -16.73 7.08
C VAL A 60 -24.39 -15.33 7.54
N THR A 61 -23.68 -15.20 8.66
CA THR A 61 -23.20 -13.88 9.15
C THR A 61 -22.06 -13.37 8.26
N GLN A 62 -21.27 -14.29 7.72
CA GLN A 62 -20.14 -14.00 6.83
C GLN A 62 -20.56 -13.39 5.49
N ASP A 63 -21.68 -13.84 4.89
CA ASP A 63 -22.21 -13.26 3.65
C ASP A 63 -22.81 -11.85 3.86
N VAL A 64 -23.45 -11.62 5.01
CA VAL A 64 -23.97 -10.30 5.39
C VAL A 64 -22.83 -9.29 5.60
N ASP A 65 -21.77 -9.69 6.31
CA ASP A 65 -20.58 -8.86 6.54
C ASP A 65 -19.84 -8.57 5.23
N TYR A 66 -19.80 -9.55 4.31
CA TYR A 66 -19.26 -9.37 2.97
C TYR A 66 -20.04 -8.32 2.15
N CYS A 67 -21.37 -8.38 2.13
CA CYS A 67 -22.19 -7.39 1.44
C CYS A 67 -22.12 -5.98 2.09
N ILE A 68 -21.91 -5.90 3.41
CA ILE A 68 -21.62 -4.62 4.10
C ILE A 68 -20.28 -4.03 3.62
N ALA A 69 -19.24 -4.85 3.54
CA ALA A 69 -17.92 -4.45 3.04
C ALA A 69 -17.96 -4.03 1.56
N LEU A 70 -18.68 -4.78 0.72
CA LEU A 70 -18.81 -4.51 -0.71
C LEU A 70 -19.55 -3.19 -0.98
N ARG A 71 -20.60 -2.88 -0.22
CA ARG A 71 -21.28 -1.57 -0.28
C ARG A 71 -20.38 -0.42 0.16
N ALA A 72 -19.56 -0.63 1.19
CA ALA A 72 -18.58 0.36 1.61
C ALA A 72 -17.53 0.63 0.52
N TYR A 73 -17.05 -0.43 -0.16
CA TYR A 73 -16.12 -0.33 -1.27
C TYR A 73 -16.72 0.43 -2.48
N ALA A 74 -17.99 0.14 -2.81
CA ALA A 74 -18.74 0.88 -3.83
C ALA A 74 -18.88 2.38 -3.51
N LEU A 75 -19.12 2.72 -2.24
CA LEU A 75 -19.21 4.10 -1.80
C LEU A 75 -17.85 4.82 -1.89
N CYS A 76 -16.77 4.16 -1.47
CA CYS A 76 -15.40 4.70 -1.52
C CYS A 76 -14.98 5.01 -2.96
N THR A 77 -15.18 4.05 -3.88
CA THR A 77 -14.85 4.23 -5.30
C THR A 77 -15.68 5.33 -5.94
N ARG A 78 -16.99 5.43 -5.68
CA ARG A 78 -17.84 6.53 -6.17
C ARG A 78 -17.34 7.91 -5.74
N ARG A 79 -16.88 8.07 -4.49
CA ARG A 79 -16.31 9.36 -4.01
C ARG A 79 -15.06 9.76 -4.78
N GLN A 80 -14.30 8.80 -5.27
CA GLN A 80 -13.05 9.02 -5.98
C GLN A 80 -13.21 9.21 -7.51
N ALA A 81 -14.42 9.06 -8.05
CA ALA A 81 -14.71 9.07 -9.49
C ALA A 81 -14.16 10.29 -10.25
N ARG A 82 -14.22 11.48 -9.65
CA ARG A 82 -13.74 12.72 -10.30
C ARG A 82 -12.23 12.74 -10.46
N SER A 83 -11.50 12.20 -9.49
CA SER A 83 -10.04 12.26 -9.47
C SER A 83 -9.36 11.02 -10.05
N CYS A 84 -10.11 9.93 -10.28
CA CYS A 84 -9.62 8.72 -10.94
C CYS A 84 -10.12 8.55 -12.39
N ARG A 85 -10.53 9.62 -13.08
CA ARG A 85 -11.10 9.54 -14.44
C ARG A 85 -10.23 8.77 -15.43
N GLY A 86 -8.91 8.92 -15.34
CA GLY A 86 -7.92 8.25 -16.20
C GLY A 86 -7.16 7.10 -15.53
N ASP A 87 -7.61 6.62 -14.37
CA ASP A 87 -6.93 5.54 -13.64
C ASP A 87 -7.51 4.18 -14.05
N LEU A 88 -6.67 3.29 -14.60
CA LEU A 88 -7.11 1.97 -15.04
C LEU A 88 -7.54 1.09 -13.86
N VAL A 89 -6.86 1.17 -12.72
CA VAL A 89 -7.19 0.38 -11.52
C VAL A 89 -8.58 0.74 -11.00
N TYR A 90 -8.95 2.02 -11.06
CA TYR A 90 -10.29 2.49 -10.73
C TYR A 90 -11.36 1.88 -11.64
N HIS A 91 -11.17 1.91 -12.96
CA HIS A 91 -12.15 1.34 -13.89
C HIS A 91 -12.27 -0.18 -13.74
N SER A 92 -11.15 -0.87 -13.54
CA SER A 92 -11.13 -2.31 -13.21
C SER A 92 -11.87 -2.60 -11.90
N ALA A 93 -11.66 -1.78 -10.86
CA ALA A 93 -12.35 -1.91 -9.58
C ALA A 93 -13.86 -1.68 -9.71
N VAL A 94 -14.30 -0.66 -10.45
CA VAL A 94 -15.72 -0.38 -10.68
C VAL A 94 -16.41 -1.54 -11.38
N PHE A 95 -15.75 -2.15 -12.38
CA PHE A 95 -16.26 -3.35 -13.03
C PHE A 95 -16.34 -4.52 -12.05
N ARG A 96 -15.27 -4.79 -11.31
CA ARG A 96 -15.21 -5.87 -10.32
C ARG A 96 -16.29 -5.72 -9.24
N ILE A 97 -16.56 -4.52 -8.75
CA ILE A 97 -17.61 -4.28 -7.76
C ILE A 97 -18.99 -4.72 -8.28
N LYS A 98 -19.32 -4.38 -9.53
CA LYS A 98 -20.61 -4.79 -10.14
C LYS A 98 -20.74 -6.31 -10.22
N GLU A 99 -19.67 -6.96 -10.62
CA GLU A 99 -19.61 -8.43 -10.70
C GLU A 99 -19.79 -9.05 -9.31
N LEU A 100 -19.10 -8.55 -8.29
CA LEU A 100 -19.20 -9.03 -6.93
C LEU A 100 -20.62 -8.88 -6.34
N PHE A 101 -21.34 -7.81 -6.69
CA PHE A 101 -22.75 -7.66 -6.28
C PHE A 101 -23.63 -8.77 -6.86
N SER A 102 -23.38 -9.15 -8.12
CA SER A 102 -24.12 -10.24 -8.78
C SER A 102 -23.71 -11.61 -8.24
N GLN A 103 -22.42 -11.85 -8.01
CA GLN A 103 -21.90 -13.14 -7.57
C GLN A 103 -22.39 -13.52 -6.16
N HIS A 104 -22.52 -12.54 -5.27
CA HIS A 104 -22.93 -12.74 -3.89
C HIS A 104 -24.38 -12.32 -3.60
N ASN A 105 -25.17 -12.04 -4.64
CA ASN A 105 -26.57 -11.58 -4.51
C ASN A 105 -26.76 -10.42 -3.51
N CYS A 106 -25.77 -9.53 -3.41
CA CYS A 106 -25.82 -8.41 -2.49
C CYS A 106 -26.81 -7.35 -2.99
N SER A 107 -27.62 -6.78 -2.08
CA SER A 107 -28.39 -5.58 -2.39
C SER A 107 -27.49 -4.34 -2.45
N SER A 108 -27.77 -3.42 -3.37
CA SER A 108 -27.05 -2.13 -3.45
C SER A 108 -27.37 -1.20 -2.28
N ASP A 109 -28.50 -1.42 -1.61
CA ASP A 109 -28.99 -0.58 -0.51
C ASP A 109 -28.76 -1.21 0.86
N GLY A 110 -28.67 -0.36 1.89
CA GLY A 110 -28.58 -0.74 3.31
C GLY A 110 -27.25 -0.35 3.98
N PRO A 111 -26.91 -0.93 5.15
CA PRO A 111 -25.81 -0.44 5.98
C PRO A 111 -24.45 -0.59 5.29
N THR A 112 -23.68 0.50 5.29
CA THR A 112 -22.25 0.43 5.01
C THR A 112 -21.51 0.36 6.34
N SER A 113 -20.34 -0.30 6.39
CA SER A 113 -19.51 -0.38 7.60
C SER A 113 -19.15 0.99 8.19
N SER A 114 -19.36 2.07 7.44
CA SER A 114 -19.31 3.44 7.94
C SER A 114 -20.60 3.82 8.67
N ALA A 115 -20.87 3.18 9.81
CA ALA A 115 -21.54 3.88 10.90
C ALA A 115 -20.61 5.04 11.30
N LYS A 116 -20.88 6.21 10.72
CA LYS A 116 -20.28 7.47 11.16
C LYS A 116 -20.78 7.69 12.58
N VAL A 117 -20.00 7.24 13.56
CA VAL A 117 -20.09 7.74 14.92
C VAL A 117 -20.14 9.27 14.80
N PRO A 118 -21.15 9.94 15.40
CA PRO A 118 -21.20 11.39 15.38
C PRO A 118 -19.85 11.91 15.88
N SER A 119 -19.42 13.01 15.31
CA SER A 119 -18.15 13.68 15.59
C SER A 119 -17.98 14.02 17.08
N THR A 120 -17.68 13.03 17.91
CA THR A 120 -16.75 13.19 19.00
C THR A 120 -15.42 13.43 18.32
N SER A 121 -14.79 14.55 18.66
CA SER A 121 -13.41 14.92 18.30
C SER A 121 -12.64 13.66 17.92
N ARG A 122 -12.23 13.57 16.64
CA ARG A 122 -11.23 12.66 16.10
C ARG A 122 -10.52 11.95 17.26
N PRO A 123 -10.89 10.70 17.64
CA PRO A 123 -10.07 10.03 18.62
C PRO A 123 -8.70 10.04 17.94
N ALA A 124 -7.74 10.70 18.59
CA ALA A 124 -6.36 10.65 18.13
C ALA A 124 -6.13 9.18 17.83
N VAL A 125 -5.85 8.85 16.55
CA VAL A 125 -5.48 7.49 16.16
C VAL A 125 -4.55 7.06 17.27
N PRO A 126 -4.90 6.03 18.06
CA PRO A 126 -4.09 5.75 19.22
C PRO A 126 -2.67 5.63 18.71
N GLU A 127 -1.75 6.36 19.33
CA GLU A 127 -0.30 6.22 19.12
C GLU A 127 0.19 4.78 19.39
N LEU A 128 -0.72 3.82 19.58
CA LEU A 128 -0.52 2.39 19.70
C LEU A 128 0.09 1.74 18.45
N CYS A 129 0.02 2.37 17.27
CA CYS A 129 0.68 1.88 16.05
C CYS A 129 2.05 2.52 15.80
N ASN A 130 2.44 3.49 16.61
CA ASN A 130 3.78 4.04 16.56
C ASN A 130 4.63 3.32 17.61
N TYR A 131 5.54 2.46 17.14
CA TYR A 131 6.51 1.77 17.98
C TYR A 131 7.25 2.76 18.89
N GLU A 132 7.55 3.95 18.39
CA GLU A 132 8.26 4.98 19.15
C GLU A 132 7.44 5.54 20.30
N SER A 133 6.13 5.68 20.11
CA SER A 133 5.22 6.26 21.11
C SER A 133 4.95 5.30 22.27
N ARG A 134 4.90 3.98 22.02
CA ARG A 134 4.80 2.97 23.11
C ARG A 134 6.02 2.95 24.02
N VAL A 135 7.22 3.11 23.46
CA VAL A 135 8.48 3.13 24.24
C VAL A 135 8.54 4.37 25.13
N LEU A 136 8.05 5.52 24.66
CA LEU A 136 7.99 6.75 25.46
C LEU A 136 7.01 6.64 26.63
N VAL A 137 5.89 5.91 26.45
CA VAL A 137 4.86 5.70 27.48
C VAL A 137 5.29 4.68 28.55
N MET A 138 6.12 3.69 28.20
CA MET A 138 6.57 2.63 29.13
C MET A 138 7.76 3.01 30.02
N GLY A 139 8.27 4.24 29.93
CA GLY A 139 9.18 4.81 30.94
C GLY A 139 10.66 4.53 30.70
N SER A 140 11.37 5.54 30.19
CA SER A 140 12.57 6.16 30.76
C SER A 140 13.21 7.00 29.67
N ALA A 141 13.46 8.27 30.00
CA ALA A 141 14.19 9.17 29.13
C ALA A 141 15.56 8.57 28.80
N SER A 142 15.96 8.68 27.53
CA SER A 142 17.35 8.60 27.04
C SER A 142 18.03 7.24 26.78
N GLN A 143 17.32 6.12 26.59
CA GLN A 143 17.93 5.02 25.82
C GLN A 143 17.93 5.40 24.33
N GLN A 144 19.07 5.88 23.84
CA GLN A 144 19.32 6.09 22.42
C GLN A 144 18.95 4.80 21.68
N LYS A 145 17.88 4.85 20.88
CA LYS A 145 17.33 3.69 20.16
C LYS A 145 18.45 3.08 19.32
N LYS A 146 18.89 1.86 19.66
CA LYS A 146 19.84 1.11 18.84
C LYS A 146 19.04 0.23 17.89
N TYR A 147 18.88 0.70 16.66
CA TYR A 147 18.36 -0.14 15.59
C TYR A 147 19.45 -1.14 15.19
N ALA A 148 19.10 -2.42 15.16
CA ALA A 148 19.96 -3.46 14.61
C ALA A 148 19.55 -3.72 13.16
N HIS A 149 20.53 -3.83 12.27
CA HIS A 149 20.30 -4.08 10.85
C HIS A 149 20.76 -5.48 10.51
N CYS A 150 19.92 -6.22 9.79
CA CYS A 150 20.26 -7.50 9.19
C CYS A 150 19.89 -7.42 7.70
N GLY A 151 20.72 -7.98 6.83
CA GLY A 151 20.50 -7.93 5.39
C GLY A 151 21.15 -9.13 4.69
N LEU A 152 20.52 -9.59 3.61
CA LEU A 152 20.99 -10.69 2.79
C LEU A 152 21.03 -10.22 1.33
N PHE A 153 22.16 -10.38 0.66
CA PHE A 153 22.39 -9.82 -0.68
C PHE A 153 23.24 -10.75 -1.55
N GLY A 154 22.94 -10.78 -2.86
CA GLY A 154 23.69 -11.56 -3.86
C GLY A 154 23.77 -13.06 -3.55
N ASP A 155 24.88 -13.69 -3.96
CA ASP A 155 25.24 -15.06 -3.58
C ASP A 155 25.55 -15.09 -2.07
N PRO A 156 24.74 -15.80 -1.27
CA PRO A 156 24.10 -15.29 -0.05
C PRO A 156 25.08 -14.67 0.96
N HIS A 157 25.32 -13.37 0.81
CA HIS A 157 26.07 -12.58 1.76
C HIS A 157 25.12 -12.03 2.83
N LEU A 158 25.28 -12.53 4.05
CA LEU A 158 24.52 -12.18 5.23
C LEU A 158 25.29 -11.14 6.04
N ARG A 159 24.70 -9.95 6.24
CA ARG A 159 25.06 -9.03 7.32
C ARG A 159 24.18 -9.34 8.51
N THR A 160 24.77 -9.80 9.61
CA THR A 160 24.05 -10.12 10.85
C THR A 160 23.68 -8.85 11.63
N PHE A 161 22.83 -8.99 12.64
CA PHE A 161 22.51 -7.90 13.58
C PHE A 161 23.70 -7.35 14.38
N ARG A 162 24.85 -8.04 14.35
CA ARG A 162 26.12 -7.60 14.96
C ARG A 162 27.04 -6.91 13.96
N ASP A 163 26.54 -6.61 12.75
CA ASP A 163 27.32 -6.08 11.63
C ASP A 163 28.45 -7.02 11.16
N GLU A 164 28.34 -8.31 11.46
CA GLU A 164 29.25 -9.34 10.95
C GLU A 164 28.80 -9.79 9.56
N PHE A 165 29.75 -9.99 8.66
CA PHE A 165 29.48 -10.48 7.30
C PHE A 165 29.81 -11.97 7.21
N GLN A 166 28.85 -12.75 6.74
CA GLN A 166 28.96 -14.18 6.51
C GLN A 166 28.52 -14.50 5.09
N THR A 167 29.14 -15.50 4.47
CA THR A 167 28.67 -16.03 3.19
C THR A 167 28.13 -17.43 3.47
N CYS A 168 26.81 -17.55 3.55
CA CYS A 168 26.16 -18.78 4.00
C CYS A 168 25.60 -19.54 2.81
N LYS A 169 26.33 -20.56 2.34
CA LYS A 169 25.91 -21.39 1.21
C LYS A 169 24.98 -22.52 1.71
N VAL A 170 23.71 -22.15 1.90
CA VAL A 170 22.63 -23.06 2.30
C VAL A 170 21.69 -23.24 1.10
N GLU A 171 21.10 -24.41 0.93
CA GLU A 171 20.10 -24.68 -0.11
C GLU A 171 18.74 -24.92 0.55
N GLY A 172 17.67 -24.55 -0.15
CA GLY A 172 16.32 -24.69 0.39
C GLY A 172 15.95 -23.52 1.31
N ALA A 173 15.02 -23.75 2.24
CA ALA A 173 14.42 -22.69 3.04
C ALA A 173 14.95 -22.66 4.48
N TRP A 174 15.34 -21.48 4.97
CA TRP A 174 15.89 -21.28 6.32
C TRP A 174 15.38 -20.00 6.99
N PRO A 175 15.28 -19.97 8.34
CA PRO A 175 14.86 -18.79 9.07
C PRO A 175 16.00 -17.77 9.17
N LEU A 176 15.77 -16.55 8.67
CA LEU A 176 16.67 -15.41 8.85
C LEU A 176 16.35 -14.65 10.15
N ILE A 177 15.06 -14.52 10.46
CA ILE A 177 14.57 -13.99 11.74
C ILE A 177 13.44 -14.91 12.15
N ASP A 178 13.47 -15.44 13.36
CA ASP A 178 12.32 -16.15 13.93
C ASP A 178 12.19 -15.77 15.40
N ASN A 179 11.28 -14.85 15.68
CA ASN A 179 10.99 -14.42 17.04
C ASN A 179 9.49 -14.22 17.23
N ARG A 180 9.08 -14.00 18.49
CA ARG A 180 7.67 -13.86 18.89
C ARG A 180 6.89 -12.76 18.15
N TYR A 181 7.57 -11.85 17.45
CA TYR A 181 6.99 -10.69 16.79
C TYR A 181 7.08 -10.78 15.27
N LEU A 182 8.17 -11.35 14.74
CA LEU A 182 8.50 -11.36 13.33
C LEU A 182 9.18 -12.67 12.95
N SER A 183 8.68 -13.28 11.87
CA SER A 183 9.33 -14.41 11.21
C SER A 183 9.67 -14.01 9.78
N VAL A 184 10.92 -14.20 9.39
CA VAL A 184 11.47 -13.95 8.05
C VAL A 184 12.19 -15.22 7.64
N GLN A 185 11.68 -15.86 6.60
CA GLN A 185 12.24 -17.05 6.01
C GLN A 185 12.78 -16.72 4.63
N VAL A 186 13.91 -17.33 4.29
CA VAL A 186 14.55 -17.16 3.00
C VAL A 186 14.71 -18.51 2.36
N THR A 187 14.44 -18.60 1.06
CA THR A 187 14.70 -19.80 0.27
C THR A 187 15.74 -19.49 -0.80
N ASN A 188 16.73 -20.35 -0.93
CA ASN A 188 17.77 -20.24 -1.95
C ASN A 188 17.67 -21.41 -2.92
N VAL A 189 17.57 -21.07 -4.20
CA VAL A 189 17.34 -22.03 -5.29
C VAL A 189 18.47 -21.87 -6.32
N PRO A 190 19.03 -22.97 -6.84
CA PRO A 190 20.04 -22.89 -7.90
C PRO A 190 19.44 -22.32 -9.19
N VAL A 191 20.15 -21.38 -9.83
CA VAL A 191 19.67 -20.71 -11.07
C VAL A 191 19.81 -21.62 -12.30
N VAL A 192 20.71 -22.61 -12.26
CA VAL A 192 20.96 -23.53 -13.39
C VAL A 192 20.79 -24.99 -12.95
N LEU A 193 20.09 -25.81 -13.75
CA LEU A 193 20.05 -27.26 -13.54
C LEU A 193 21.48 -27.83 -13.61
N GLY A 194 21.98 -28.32 -12.48
CA GLY A 194 23.34 -28.86 -12.33
C GLY A 194 24.30 -27.94 -11.56
N SER A 195 23.91 -26.70 -11.26
CA SER A 195 24.59 -25.85 -10.28
C SER A 195 24.13 -26.20 -8.87
N SER A 196 25.04 -26.20 -7.90
CA SER A 196 24.69 -26.45 -6.50
C SER A 196 24.81 -25.16 -5.70
N CYS A 197 23.80 -24.88 -4.89
CA CYS A 197 23.91 -23.92 -3.81
C CYS A 197 24.61 -24.54 -2.59
N HIS A 198 25.58 -25.44 -2.82
CA HIS A 198 26.51 -26.04 -1.87
C HIS A 198 28.00 -25.94 -2.34
N GLY A 199 28.95 -25.64 -1.43
CA GLY A 199 30.41 -25.62 -1.72
C GLY A 199 31.04 -24.40 -2.44
N ASN A 200 32.37 -24.24 -2.37
CA ASN A 200 33.15 -23.04 -2.76
C ASN A 200 33.16 -22.61 -4.26
N GLN A 201 32.19 -23.01 -5.08
CA GLN A 201 32.03 -22.52 -6.44
C GLN A 201 30.92 -21.47 -6.50
N GLN A 202 31.28 -20.30 -7.05
CA GLN A 202 30.44 -19.11 -7.24
C GLN A 202 29.40 -19.36 -8.33
N ASP A 203 28.40 -20.18 -8.03
CA ASP A 203 27.28 -20.41 -8.93
C ASP A 203 26.09 -19.58 -8.46
N HIS A 204 25.48 -18.84 -9.41
CA HIS A 204 24.36 -17.93 -9.15
C HIS A 204 23.23 -18.67 -8.44
N CYS A 205 22.87 -18.21 -7.25
CA CYS A 205 21.66 -18.67 -6.55
C CYS A 205 20.62 -17.55 -6.49
N ASP A 206 19.34 -17.91 -6.72
CA ASP A 206 18.22 -16.98 -6.62
C ASP A 206 17.66 -16.99 -5.20
N LEU A 207 17.44 -15.77 -4.67
CA LEU A 207 16.99 -15.53 -3.32
C LEU A 207 15.51 -15.16 -3.27
N GLN A 208 14.69 -15.96 -2.60
CA GLN A 208 13.29 -15.65 -2.34
C GLN A 208 13.04 -15.38 -0.85
N VAL A 209 12.41 -14.24 -0.52
CA VAL A 209 12.14 -13.82 0.86
C VAL A 209 10.64 -13.91 1.16
N ILE A 210 10.30 -14.55 2.28
CA ILE A 210 8.93 -14.65 2.81
C ILE A 210 8.94 -14.09 4.23
N SER A 211 8.05 -13.15 4.52
CA SER A 211 7.94 -12.49 5.84
C SER A 211 6.53 -12.60 6.40
N GLY A 212 6.43 -12.91 7.70
CA GLY A 212 5.17 -13.02 8.43
C GLY A 212 5.24 -12.34 9.80
N LEU A 213 4.13 -11.75 10.25
CA LEU A 213 3.98 -11.18 11.59
C LEU A 213 3.22 -12.18 12.48
N HIS A 214 3.79 -12.51 13.63
CA HIS A 214 3.11 -13.34 14.62
C HIS A 214 2.17 -12.47 15.47
N ARG A 215 0.87 -12.78 15.45
CA ARG A 215 -0.10 -12.17 16.36
C ARG A 215 -0.04 -12.95 17.68
N SER A 216 0.74 -12.47 18.64
CA SER A 216 0.70 -13.00 20.01
C SER A 216 -0.61 -12.56 20.65
N GLU A 217 -1.62 -13.41 20.66
CA GLU A 217 -2.78 -13.25 21.53
C GLU A 217 -2.31 -13.46 22.97
N GLY A 218 -2.09 -12.37 23.70
CA GLY A 218 -1.79 -12.43 25.12
C GLY A 218 -3.03 -12.91 25.87
N VAL A 219 -3.01 -14.16 26.32
CA VAL A 219 -3.95 -14.64 27.34
C VAL A 219 -3.62 -13.90 28.63
N PRO A 220 -4.56 -13.10 29.21
CA PRO A 220 -4.34 -12.54 30.53
C PRO A 220 -4.34 -13.70 31.54
N GLY A 221 -3.21 -13.92 32.19
CA GLY A 221 -3.12 -14.81 33.34
C GLY A 221 -3.75 -14.14 34.55
N ASP A 222 -4.72 -14.81 35.17
CA ASP A 222 -5.23 -14.48 36.50
C ASP A 222 -4.11 -14.69 37.53
N HIS A 223 -3.78 -13.62 38.26
CA HIS A 223 -3.10 -13.65 39.55
C HIS A 223 -3.73 -12.61 40.48
#